data_AF-A0A1Y6B504-F1
#
_entry.id   AF-A0A1Y6B504-F1
#
_cell.length_a   1.000
_cell.length_b   1.000
_cell.length_c   1.000
_cell.angle_alpha   90.00
_cell.angle_beta   90.00
_cell.angle_gamma   90.00
#
_symmetry.space_group_name_H-M   'P 1'
#
loop_
_entity.id
_entity.type
_entity.pdbx_description
1 polymer ?
#
loop_
_entity_poly.entity_id
_entity_poly.type
_entity_poly.pdbx_seq_one_letter_code
_entity_poly.pdbx_strand_id
1 'polypeptide(L)'
;MDTDFILLVGCRDHRDLLRFPTDGGEFHGFQTKMERDANKLEEVLRAVKKALSLPSIDSVKVHTFIENGLQDASGRKFQLAIVEVESQAMQAPEEWQTLPIILRKMEKGPARLIYNKAMQVYAGAMTEDVAALEVDEEVRERLRKLEDEGKL
;
A
#
# COMPACT_ATOMS: atom_id res chain seq x y z
N MET A 1 13.50 -5.10 18.11
CA MET A 1 13.40 -5.83 16.83
C MET A 1 12.96 -4.82 15.81
N ASP A 2 13.69 -4.75 14.71
CA ASP A 2 13.35 -3.89 13.57
C ASP A 2 12.02 -4.34 12.99
N THR A 3 11.27 -3.40 12.41
CA THR A 3 10.03 -3.67 11.71
C THR A 3 10.31 -3.69 10.22
N ASP A 4 9.88 -4.73 9.53
CA ASP A 4 9.95 -4.79 8.08
C ASP A 4 8.81 -3.99 7.45
N PHE A 5 9.17 -3.15 6.49
CA PHE A 5 8.25 -2.30 5.75
C PHE A 5 8.33 -2.60 4.26
N ILE A 6 7.17 -2.55 3.62
CA ILE A 6 7.03 -2.35 2.19
C ILE A 6 6.62 -0.90 1.97
N LEU A 7 7.35 -0.19 1.12
CA LEU A 7 7.05 1.16 0.69
C LEU A 7 6.37 1.06 -0.67
N LEU A 8 5.04 1.15 -0.70
CA LEU A 8 4.30 1.18 -1.95
C LEU A 8 4.35 2.61 -2.50
N VAL A 9 5.37 2.89 -3.31
CA VAL A 9 5.63 4.22 -3.84
C VAL A 9 4.95 4.40 -5.19
N GLY A 10 3.92 5.23 -5.24
CA GLY A 10 3.27 5.67 -6.46
C GLY A 10 4.01 6.84 -7.11
N CYS A 11 4.47 6.64 -8.34
CA CYS A 11 5.05 7.69 -9.17
C CYS A 11 4.23 7.81 -10.45
N ARG A 12 4.05 9.02 -10.98
CA ARG A 12 3.28 9.24 -12.22
C ARG A 12 4.18 9.15 -13.44
N ASP A 13 3.72 8.48 -14.50
CA ASP A 13 4.41 8.48 -15.79
C ASP A 13 4.07 9.74 -16.62
N HIS A 14 4.64 9.84 -17.82
CA HIS A 14 4.38 10.95 -18.74
C HIS A 14 2.92 11.06 -19.22
N ARG A 15 2.07 10.06 -18.97
CA ARG A 15 0.62 10.05 -19.27
C ARG A 15 -0.22 10.30 -18.03
N ASP A 16 0.40 10.74 -16.93
CA ASP A 16 -0.24 10.96 -15.64
C ASP A 16 -0.83 9.67 -15.01
N LEU A 17 -0.33 8.50 -15.40
CA LEU A 17 -0.74 7.23 -14.80
C LEU A 17 0.13 6.90 -13.59
N LEU A 18 -0.50 6.56 -12.47
CA LEU A 18 0.19 6.15 -11.26
C LEU A 18 0.74 4.72 -11.39
N ARG A 19 2.05 4.58 -11.20
CA ARG A 19 2.81 3.34 -11.35
C ARG A 19 3.64 3.05 -10.12
N PHE A 20 3.93 1.77 -9.94
CA PHE A 20 4.59 1.25 -8.74
C PHE A 20 5.78 0.36 -9.10
N PRO A 21 6.89 0.48 -8.33
CA PRO A 21 8.04 -0.38 -8.48
C PRO A 21 7.69 -1.83 -8.11
N THR A 22 8.42 -2.77 -8.70
CA THR A 22 8.25 -4.22 -8.50
C THR A 22 9.38 -4.84 -7.68
N ASP A 23 10.22 -4.02 -7.05
CA ASP A 23 11.50 -4.41 -6.43
C ASP A 23 11.35 -5.03 -5.02
N GLY A 24 10.13 -5.12 -4.48
CA GLY A 24 9.83 -5.53 -3.10
C GLY A 24 9.71 -7.04 -2.90
N GLY A 25 10.22 -7.83 -3.84
CA GLY A 25 10.15 -9.30 -3.80
C GLY A 25 8.73 -9.82 -4.03
N GLU A 26 8.15 -10.46 -3.01
CA GLU A 26 6.78 -11.02 -3.07
C GLU A 26 5.70 -9.92 -3.14
N PHE A 27 6.05 -8.70 -2.70
CA PHE A 27 5.16 -7.54 -2.71
C PHE A 27 5.69 -6.46 -3.65
N HIS A 28 4.79 -5.67 -4.25
CA HIS A 28 5.16 -4.48 -5.01
C HIS A 28 5.56 -3.33 -4.08
N GLY A 29 6.53 -2.52 -4.49
CA GLY A 29 7.12 -1.48 -3.64
C GLY A 29 8.60 -1.71 -3.35
N PHE A 30 9.15 -0.96 -2.41
CA PHE A 30 10.51 -1.18 -1.91
C PHE A 30 10.47 -1.80 -0.52
N GLN A 31 11.23 -2.87 -0.31
CA GLN A 31 11.42 -3.42 1.02
C GLN A 31 12.47 -2.63 1.79
N THR A 32 12.16 -2.23 3.02
CA THR A 32 13.10 -1.60 3.95
C THR A 32 12.88 -2.09 5.38
N LYS A 33 13.85 -1.82 6.25
CA LYS A 33 13.74 -2.04 7.70
C LYS A 33 13.72 -0.70 8.41
N MET A 34 12.88 -0.59 9.44
CA MET A 34 12.84 0.59 10.30
C MET A 34 13.09 0.18 11.75
N GLU A 35 13.86 1.00 12.45
CA GLU A 35 14.09 0.84 13.88
C GLU A 35 12.80 1.12 14.66
N ARG A 36 12.59 0.41 15.77
CA ARG A 36 11.34 0.44 16.54
C ARG A 36 10.99 1.83 17.08
N ASP A 37 12.01 2.57 17.53
CA ASP A 37 11.86 3.85 18.22
C ASP A 37 12.13 5.05 17.30
N ALA A 38 12.34 4.80 16.01
CA ALA A 38 12.55 5.86 15.03
C ALA A 38 11.22 6.51 14.64
N ASN A 39 11.31 7.79 14.25
CA ASN A 39 10.19 8.49 13.64
C ASN A 39 9.87 7.84 12.28
N LYS A 40 8.79 7.02 12.23
CA LYS A 40 8.37 6.27 11.04
C LYS A 40 8.26 7.15 9.80
N LEU A 41 7.76 8.37 9.94
CA LEU A 41 7.60 9.31 8.83
C LEU A 41 8.96 9.71 8.24
N GLU A 42 9.90 10.11 9.10
CA GLU A 42 11.25 10.48 8.66
C GLU A 42 11.99 9.31 8.02
N GLU A 43 11.88 8.12 8.60
CA GLU A 43 12.51 6.92 8.04
C GLU A 43 11.93 6.54 6.69
N VAL A 44 10.60 6.62 6.50
CA VAL A 44 9.98 6.44 5.17
C VAL A 44 10.51 7.47 4.18
N LEU A 45 10.51 8.76 4.55
CA LEU A 45 10.95 9.83 3.65
C LEU A 45 12.41 9.63 3.22
N ARG A 46 13.30 9.29 4.18
CA ARG A 46 14.71 8.99 3.88
C ARG A 46 14.86 7.73 3.04
N ALA A 47 14.11 6.67 3.34
CA ALA A 47 14.16 5.42 2.59
C ALA A 47 13.69 5.60 1.14
N VAL A 48 12.59 6.33 0.92
CA VAL A 48 12.08 6.64 -0.44
C VAL A 48 13.06 7.52 -1.19
N LYS A 49 13.57 8.60 -0.56
CA LYS A 49 14.60 9.45 -1.17
C LYS A 49 15.81 8.64 -1.61
N LYS A 50 16.28 7.72 -0.76
CA LYS A 50 17.42 6.86 -1.07
C LYS A 50 17.10 5.85 -2.19
N ALA A 51 15.96 5.18 -2.11
CA ALA A 51 15.56 4.16 -3.08
C ALA A 51 15.40 4.74 -4.50
N LEU A 52 14.87 5.96 -4.59
CA LEU A 52 14.59 6.65 -5.86
C LEU A 52 15.61 7.71 -6.23
N SER A 53 16.68 7.88 -5.45
CA SER A 53 17.71 8.93 -5.64
C SER A 53 17.11 10.33 -5.82
N LEU A 54 16.09 10.67 -5.02
CA LEU A 54 15.37 11.94 -5.16
C LEU A 54 16.21 13.13 -4.67
N PRO A 55 16.02 14.32 -5.26
CA PRO A 55 16.74 15.52 -4.86
C PRO A 55 16.33 16.03 -3.47
N SER A 56 15.03 16.02 -3.17
CA SER A 56 14.46 16.45 -1.87
C SER A 56 13.50 15.40 -1.31
N ILE A 57 13.25 15.47 0.00
CA ILE A 57 12.17 14.75 0.67
C ILE A 57 10.82 15.47 0.50
N ASP A 58 10.82 16.77 0.17
CA ASP A 58 9.60 17.57 0.07
C ASP A 58 8.70 17.12 -1.08
N SER A 59 9.28 16.49 -2.09
CA SER A 59 8.56 15.90 -3.22
C SER A 59 7.92 14.55 -2.89
N VAL A 60 7.99 14.10 -1.64
CA VAL A 60 7.49 12.81 -1.18
C VAL A 60 6.36 13.04 -0.20
N LYS A 61 5.18 12.50 -0.51
CA LYS A 61 4.01 12.55 0.35
C LYS A 61 3.72 11.16 0.88
N VAL A 62 3.76 11.00 2.19
CA VAL A 62 3.29 9.77 2.85
C VAL A 62 1.79 9.94 3.13
N HIS A 63 0.97 9.07 2.54
CA HIS A 63 -0.48 9.14 2.70
C HIS A 63 -0.95 8.45 3.97
N THR A 64 -0.50 7.22 4.21
CA THR A 64 -0.85 6.46 5.41
C THR A 64 0.08 5.28 5.63
N PHE A 65 0.00 4.71 6.83
CA PHE A 65 0.60 3.44 7.20
C PHE A 65 -0.50 2.39 7.40
N ILE A 66 -0.23 1.15 7.02
CA ILE A 66 -1.08 0.00 7.31
C ILE A 66 -0.25 -0.97 8.15
N GLU A 67 -0.55 -1.02 9.45
CA GLU A 67 0.11 -1.90 10.40
C GLU A 67 -0.42 -3.34 10.25
N ASN A 68 0.48 -4.33 10.31
CA ASN A 68 0.15 -5.75 10.14
C ASN A 68 -0.55 -6.09 8.81
N GLY A 69 -0.18 -5.40 7.74
CA GLY A 69 -0.79 -5.63 6.44
C GLY A 69 -0.32 -6.93 5.80
N LEU A 70 0.97 -7.06 5.52
CA LEU A 70 1.45 -8.07 4.60
C LEU A 70 2.13 -9.21 5.36
N GLN A 71 2.00 -10.43 4.85
CA GLN A 71 2.67 -11.62 5.38
C GLN A 71 3.18 -12.44 4.21
N ASP A 72 4.48 -12.74 4.20
CA ASP A 72 5.08 -13.57 3.15
C ASP A 72 4.80 -15.06 3.36
N ALA A 73 5.18 -15.89 2.39
CA ALA A 73 5.01 -17.34 2.46
C ALA A 73 5.70 -18.01 3.66
N SER A 74 6.71 -17.37 4.27
CA SER A 74 7.42 -17.87 5.46
C SER A 74 6.73 -17.50 6.78
N GLY A 75 5.71 -16.66 6.71
CA GLY A 75 4.99 -16.13 7.87
C GLY A 75 5.56 -14.85 8.45
N ARG A 76 6.54 -14.23 7.79
CA ARG A 76 7.10 -12.96 8.21
C ARG A 76 6.13 -11.83 7.88
N LYS A 77 5.90 -10.94 8.84
CA LYS A 77 4.96 -9.82 8.71
C LYS A 77 5.68 -8.55 8.28
N PHE A 78 5.01 -7.77 7.44
CA PHE A 78 5.45 -6.49 6.94
C PHE A 78 4.36 -5.44 7.16
N GLN A 79 4.78 -4.23 7.52
CA GLN A 79 3.93 -3.04 7.50
C GLN A 79 3.98 -2.42 6.09
N LEU A 80 2.91 -1.74 5.67
CA LEU A 80 2.87 -1.05 4.38
C LEU A 80 2.83 0.45 4.60
N ALA A 81 3.74 1.20 3.98
CA ALA A 81 3.63 2.65 3.84
C ALA A 81 3.15 2.98 2.42
N ILE A 82 2.10 3.78 2.31
CA ILE A 82 1.56 4.25 1.03
C ILE A 82 2.14 5.64 0.80
N VAL A 83 2.91 5.79 -0.28
CA VAL A 83 3.71 6.99 -0.54
C VAL A 83 3.51 7.43 -1.98
N GLU A 84 3.37 8.72 -2.23
CA GLU A 84 3.38 9.29 -3.58
C GLU A 84 4.58 10.22 -3.76
N VAL A 85 5.15 10.21 -4.96
CA VAL A 85 6.22 11.13 -5.35
C VAL A 85 5.70 12.06 -6.43
N GLU A 86 5.97 13.36 -6.26
CA GLU A 86 5.59 14.37 -7.23
C GLU A 86 6.24 14.12 -8.60
N SER A 87 5.45 14.22 -9.66
CA SER A 87 5.90 13.97 -11.03
C SER A 87 7.03 14.88 -11.50
N GLN A 88 7.18 16.05 -10.89
CA GLN A 88 8.29 16.99 -11.15
C GLN A 88 9.63 16.48 -10.63
N ALA A 89 9.62 15.68 -9.56
CA ALA A 89 10.83 15.12 -8.96
C ALA A 89 11.24 13.81 -9.65
N MET A 90 10.28 13.03 -10.13
CA MET A 90 10.52 11.78 -10.84
C MET A 90 9.33 11.42 -11.74
N GLN A 91 9.63 11.00 -12.97
CA GLN A 91 8.65 10.29 -13.80
C GLN A 91 8.86 8.78 -13.66
N ALA A 92 7.76 8.06 -13.47
CA ALA A 92 7.80 6.61 -13.38
C ALA A 92 8.22 5.97 -14.71
N PRO A 93 9.11 4.96 -14.68
CA PRO A 93 9.39 4.13 -15.84
C PRO A 93 8.12 3.39 -16.33
N GLU A 94 7.99 3.17 -17.63
CA GLU A 94 6.79 2.52 -18.20
C GLU A 94 6.68 1.03 -17.86
N GLU A 95 7.80 0.39 -17.54
CA GLU A 95 7.89 -0.99 -17.08
C GLU A 95 7.26 -1.19 -15.69
N TRP A 96 7.16 -0.13 -14.89
CA TRP A 96 6.46 -0.19 -13.61
C TRP A 96 4.97 -0.37 -13.84
N GLN A 97 4.34 -1.14 -12.96
CA GLN A 97 2.96 -1.57 -13.16
C GLN A 97 1.98 -0.63 -12.47
N THR A 98 0.82 -0.44 -13.08
CA THR A 98 -0.29 0.24 -12.44
C THR A 98 -0.96 -0.68 -11.42
N LEU A 99 -1.59 -0.10 -10.40
CA LEU A 99 -2.26 -0.87 -9.35
C LEU A 99 -3.31 -1.87 -9.87
N PRO A 100 -4.13 -1.55 -10.91
CA PRO A 100 -5.05 -2.51 -11.50
C PRO A 100 -4.35 -3.74 -12.11
N ILE A 101 -3.18 -3.55 -12.73
CA ILE A 101 -2.39 -4.67 -13.28
C ILE A 101 -1.85 -5.55 -12.14
N ILE A 102 -1.34 -4.91 -11.08
CA ILE A 102 -0.86 -5.59 -9.87
C ILE A 102 -1.97 -6.47 -9.29
N LEU A 103 -3.13 -5.88 -9.01
CA LEU A 103 -4.26 -6.58 -8.39
C LEU A 103 -4.81 -7.74 -9.22
N ARG A 104 -4.71 -7.68 -10.56
CA ARG A 104 -5.10 -8.81 -11.43
C ARG A 104 -4.15 -10.00 -11.30
N LYS A 105 -2.86 -9.75 -11.03
CA LYS A 105 -1.84 -10.78 -10.86
C LYS A 105 -1.80 -11.34 -9.44
N MET A 106 -2.27 -10.58 -8.46
CA MET A 106 -2.32 -11.04 -7.07
C MET A 106 -3.44 -12.08 -6.87
N GLU A 107 -3.09 -13.17 -6.19
CA GLU A 107 -4.06 -14.14 -5.72
C GLU A 107 -5.07 -13.52 -4.75
N LYS A 108 -6.23 -14.16 -4.59
CA LYS A 108 -7.20 -13.75 -3.59
C LYS A 108 -6.59 -14.00 -2.21
N GLY A 109 -6.55 -12.98 -1.37
CA GLY A 109 -6.00 -13.10 -0.02
C GLY A 109 -5.78 -11.75 0.67
N PRO A 110 -5.22 -11.78 1.89
CA PRO A 110 -4.99 -10.58 2.70
C PRO A 110 -4.17 -9.51 1.97
N ALA A 111 -3.09 -9.90 1.29
CA ALA A 111 -2.26 -8.97 0.54
C ALA A 111 -3.07 -8.22 -0.53
N ARG A 112 -3.88 -8.90 -1.33
CA ARG A 112 -4.72 -8.25 -2.34
C ARG A 112 -5.74 -7.27 -1.74
N LEU A 113 -6.30 -7.58 -0.57
CA LEU A 113 -7.20 -6.65 0.14
C LEU A 113 -6.49 -5.35 0.53
N ILE A 114 -5.23 -5.44 0.94
CA ILE A 114 -4.44 -4.27 1.32
C ILE A 114 -4.09 -3.42 0.11
N TYR A 115 -3.78 -4.04 -1.02
CA TYR A 115 -3.56 -3.30 -2.27
C TYR A 115 -4.84 -2.65 -2.80
N ASN A 116 -6.00 -3.25 -2.59
CA ASN A 116 -7.28 -2.59 -2.85
C ASN A 116 -7.46 -1.37 -1.95
N LYS A 117 -7.11 -1.45 -0.66
CA LYS A 117 -7.13 -0.30 0.26
C LYS A 117 -6.15 0.78 -0.20
N ALA A 118 -4.97 0.42 -0.67
CA ALA A 118 -4.05 1.38 -1.27
C ALA A 118 -4.65 2.11 -2.49
N MET A 119 -5.42 1.41 -3.32
CA MET A 119 -6.13 2.04 -4.45
C MET A 119 -7.13 3.09 -3.97
N GLN A 120 -7.88 2.79 -2.90
CA GLN A 120 -8.84 3.73 -2.33
C GLN A 120 -8.13 4.99 -1.80
N VAL A 121 -6.96 4.82 -1.17
CA VAL A 121 -6.12 5.95 -0.73
C VAL A 121 -5.69 6.81 -1.93
N TYR A 122 -5.14 6.20 -2.98
CA TYR A 122 -4.72 6.95 -4.18
C TYR A 122 -5.87 7.59 -4.97
N ALA A 123 -7.07 7.01 -4.90
CA ALA A 123 -8.26 7.60 -5.50
C ALA A 123 -8.81 8.80 -4.70
N GLY A 124 -8.19 9.16 -3.57
CA GLY A 124 -8.71 10.17 -2.65
C GLY A 124 -9.99 9.73 -1.93
N ALA A 125 -10.33 8.43 -1.99
CA ALA A 125 -11.52 7.86 -1.37
C ALA A 125 -11.30 7.47 0.10
N MET A 126 -10.04 7.52 0.60
CA MET A 126 -9.75 7.56 2.03
C MET A 126 -9.41 8.99 2.44
N THR A 127 -10.44 9.76 2.80
CA THR A 127 -10.29 10.87 3.75
C THR A 127 -10.18 10.29 5.17
N GLU A 128 -9.56 11.03 6.10
CA GLU A 128 -9.13 10.61 7.46
C GLU A 128 -10.19 9.92 8.37
N ASP A 129 -11.42 9.72 7.92
CA ASP A 129 -12.52 9.04 8.62
C ASP A 129 -12.92 7.71 7.96
N VAL A 130 -12.01 6.73 7.92
CA VAL A 130 -12.43 5.32 7.76
C VAL A 130 -11.91 4.50 8.94
N ALA A 131 -12.38 4.90 10.11
CA ALA A 131 -12.58 4.01 11.26
C ALA A 131 -13.67 2.94 11.01
N ALA A 132 -14.32 2.92 9.83
CA ALA A 132 -15.46 2.05 9.53
C ALA A 132 -15.18 1.08 8.37
N LEU A 133 -14.13 0.26 8.51
CA LEU A 133 -14.08 -1.06 7.86
C LEU A 133 -13.61 -2.12 8.88
N GLU A 134 -14.11 -2.03 10.11
CA GLU A 134 -14.87 -3.17 10.62
C GLU A 134 -15.99 -3.40 9.61
N VAL A 135 -15.72 -4.20 8.56
CA VAL A 135 -16.82 -4.86 7.87
C VAL A 135 -17.34 -5.83 8.90
N ASP A 136 -18.25 -5.28 9.70
CA ASP A 136 -18.96 -5.85 10.81
C ASP A 136 -19.14 -7.34 10.59
N GLU A 137 -18.55 -8.13 11.47
CA GLU A 137 -18.81 -9.56 11.54
C GLU A 137 -20.33 -9.80 11.63
N GLU A 138 -21.07 -8.84 12.20
CA GLU A 138 -22.54 -8.77 12.24
C GLU A 138 -23.21 -8.62 10.86
N VAL A 139 -22.62 -7.88 9.92
CA VAL A 139 -23.14 -7.75 8.53
C VAL A 139 -22.89 -9.04 7.74
N ARG A 140 -21.74 -9.69 7.95
CA ARG A 140 -21.47 -11.02 7.38
C ARG A 140 -22.38 -12.10 7.98
N GLU A 141 -22.63 -12.06 9.28
CA GLU A 141 -23.58 -12.97 9.93
C GLU A 141 -25.01 -12.73 9.48
N ARG A 142 -25.47 -11.47 9.36
CA ARG A 142 -26.81 -11.14 8.84
C ARG A 142 -27.01 -11.61 7.40
N LEU A 143 -26.01 -11.45 6.53
CA LEU A 143 -26.10 -11.94 5.15
C LEU A 143 -26.18 -13.46 5.10
N ARG A 144 -25.38 -14.18 5.89
CA ARG A 144 -25.51 -15.65 6.02
C ARG A 144 -26.87 -16.08 6.55
N LYS A 145 -27.40 -15.38 7.57
CA LYS A 145 -28.71 -15.69 8.15
C LYS A 145 -29.85 -15.50 7.16
N LEU A 146 -29.77 -14.49 6.29
CA LEU A 146 -30.78 -14.24 5.25
C LEU A 146 -30.73 -15.27 4.11
N GLU A 147 -29.54 -15.78 3.77
CA GLU A 147 -29.36 -16.90 2.84
C GLU A 147 -29.93 -18.21 3.42
N ASP A 148 -29.66 -18.51 4.70
CA ASP A 148 -30.18 -19.70 5.38
C ASP A 148 -31.71 -19.65 5.61
N GLU A 149 -32.30 -18.45 5.75
CA GLU A 149 -33.75 -18.24 5.87
C GLU A 149 -34.49 -18.21 4.53
N GLY A 150 -33.79 -18.33 3.40
CA GLY A 150 -34.39 -18.38 2.05
C GLY A 150 -35.13 -17.11 1.64
N LYS A 151 -34.71 -15.94 2.16
CA LYS A 151 -35.31 -14.62 1.85
C LYS A 151 -34.47 -13.80 0.85
N LEU A 152 -33.56 -14.49 0.15
CA LEU A 152 -32.73 -14.00 -0.95
C LEU A 152 -32.83 -14.95 -2.14
#